data_AF-A0A6G3WU71-F1
#
_entry.id   AF-A0A6G3WU71-F1
#
_cell.length_a   1.000
_cell.length_b   1.000
_cell.length_c   1.000
_cell.angle_alpha   90.00
_cell.angle_beta   90.00
_cell.angle_gamma   90.00
#
_symmetry.space_group_name_H-M   'P 1'
#
loop_
_entity.id
_entity.type
_entity.pdbx_description
1 polymer ?
#
loop_
_entity_poly.entity_id
_entity_poly.type
_entity_poly.pdbx_seq_one_letter_code
_entity_poly.pdbx_strand_id
1 'polypeptide(L)'
;GFGGGPRRSGGSGRPGGSGRRSSSGVKGEFALPVTVTPALPAAETFGELEMPAPLKAALVTEGVTVPFPIQAATLPNSLAGRDVLGRG
;
A
#
# COMPACT_ATOMS: atom_id res chain seq x y z
N GLY A 1 -80.00 -19.88 1.30
CA GLY A 1 -78.98 -18.92 0.85
C GLY A 1 -77.87 -18.84 1.89
N PHE A 2 -76.64 -19.06 1.43
CA PHE A 2 -75.33 -18.72 2.01
C PHE A 2 -74.89 -19.40 3.31
N GLY A 3 -74.13 -20.49 3.13
CA GLY A 3 -73.32 -21.17 4.14
C GLY A 3 -72.02 -20.44 4.49
N GLY A 4 -71.56 -20.68 5.72
CA GLY A 4 -70.43 -20.04 6.38
C GLY A 4 -69.06 -20.30 5.76
N GLY A 5 -68.15 -19.36 5.97
CA GLY A 5 -66.83 -19.30 5.32
C GLY A 5 -65.74 -20.16 5.97
N PRO A 6 -64.54 -20.21 5.37
CA PRO A 6 -63.34 -20.72 6.01
C PRO A 6 -62.35 -19.61 6.39
N ARG A 7 -61.77 -19.76 7.57
CA ARG A 7 -60.59 -19.04 8.07
C ARG A 7 -59.34 -19.93 7.92
N ARG A 8 -58.28 -19.31 7.38
CA ARG A 8 -56.85 -19.45 7.76
C ARG A 8 -56.14 -20.78 7.45
N SER A 9 -55.18 -20.72 6.52
CA SER A 9 -53.83 -21.28 6.73
C SER A 9 -52.81 -20.57 5.83
N GLY A 10 -51.62 -20.30 6.36
CA GLY A 10 -50.42 -20.01 5.56
C GLY A 10 -49.99 -18.55 5.40
N GLY A 11 -49.33 -17.98 6.42
CA GLY A 11 -48.15 -17.13 6.15
C GLY A 11 -47.06 -18.00 5.49
N SER A 12 -46.02 -17.52 4.83
CA SER A 12 -45.25 -16.29 5.00
C SER A 12 -44.19 -16.28 3.89
N GLY A 13 -43.91 -15.12 3.27
CA GLY A 13 -42.73 -14.98 2.41
C GLY A 13 -42.94 -14.03 1.22
N ARG A 14 -42.96 -12.72 1.48
CA ARG A 14 -42.78 -11.71 0.43
C ARG A 14 -41.28 -11.63 0.13
N PRO A 15 -40.79 -11.86 -1.10
CA PRO A 15 -39.44 -11.47 -1.45
C PRO A 15 -39.47 -9.96 -1.75
N GLY A 16 -39.34 -9.16 -0.69
CA GLY A 16 -38.95 -7.76 -0.80
C GLY A 16 -37.43 -7.69 -0.90
N GLY A 17 -36.94 -7.11 -1.99
CA GLY A 17 -35.50 -6.95 -2.18
C GLY A 17 -35.19 -6.24 -3.49
N SER A 18 -35.60 -4.98 -3.57
CA SER A 18 -35.16 -4.02 -4.59
C SER A 18 -33.62 -3.94 -4.58
N GLY A 19 -32.99 -4.78 -5.41
CA GLY A 19 -31.56 -4.77 -5.69
C GLY A 19 -31.18 -3.59 -6.57
N ARG A 20 -31.42 -2.37 -6.10
CA ARG A 20 -30.73 -1.19 -6.63
C ARG A 20 -29.27 -1.30 -6.24
N ARG A 21 -28.45 -1.74 -7.20
CA ARG A 21 -27.08 -1.25 -7.46
C ARG A 21 -26.65 -1.68 -8.86
N SER A 22 -27.35 -1.13 -9.86
CA SER A 22 -26.66 -0.75 -11.08
C SER A 22 -25.68 0.36 -10.73
N SER A 23 -24.44 0.00 -10.52
CA SER A 23 -23.30 0.88 -10.76
C SER A 23 -22.17 0.00 -11.26
N SER A 24 -22.22 -0.27 -12.57
CA SER A 24 -21.10 -0.63 -13.43
C SER A 24 -20.07 0.51 -13.44
N GLY A 25 -19.58 0.90 -12.26
CA GLY A 25 -18.45 1.80 -12.11
C GLY A 25 -17.21 0.99 -12.45
N VAL A 26 -16.73 1.18 -13.68
CA VAL A 26 -15.32 1.07 -14.09
C VAL A 26 -14.59 -0.04 -13.31
N LYS A 27 -14.73 -1.29 -13.77
CA LYS A 27 -13.64 -2.27 -13.60
C LYS A 27 -12.47 -1.81 -14.49
N GLY A 28 -11.93 -0.65 -14.18
CA GLY A 28 -10.59 -0.26 -14.56
C GLY A 28 -9.69 -1.20 -13.80
N GLU A 29 -9.18 -2.17 -14.53
CA GLU A 29 -8.06 -3.02 -14.19
C GLU A 29 -6.99 -2.21 -13.44
N PHE A 30 -7.03 -2.24 -12.11
CA PHE A 30 -5.96 -1.69 -11.28
C PHE A 30 -4.81 -2.70 -11.34
N ALA A 31 -4.15 -2.77 -12.49
CA ALA A 31 -2.92 -3.52 -12.66
C ALA A 31 -1.86 -2.88 -11.78
N LEU A 32 -1.21 -3.68 -10.93
CA LEU A 32 -0.08 -3.21 -10.15
C LEU A 32 1.02 -2.74 -11.11
N PRO A 33 1.57 -1.53 -10.97
CA PRO A 33 2.67 -1.08 -11.81
C PRO A 33 3.85 -2.04 -11.66
N VAL A 34 4.31 -2.60 -12.77
CA VAL A 34 5.49 -3.45 -12.80
C VAL A 34 6.71 -2.52 -12.69
N THR A 35 7.35 -2.48 -11.53
CA THR A 35 8.56 -1.67 -11.34
C THR A 35 9.76 -2.39 -11.98
N VAL A 36 10.22 -1.90 -13.14
CA VAL A 36 11.37 -2.44 -13.90
C VAL A 36 12.66 -1.65 -13.58
N THR A 37 12.78 -1.07 -12.39
CA THR A 37 14.01 -0.39 -11.99
C THR A 37 15.05 -1.43 -11.55
N PRO A 38 16.21 -1.54 -12.22
CA PRO A 38 17.26 -2.42 -11.75
C PRO A 38 17.73 -1.94 -10.38
N ALA A 39 17.87 -2.88 -9.43
CA ALA A 39 18.35 -2.56 -8.09
C ALA A 39 19.80 -2.09 -8.15
N LEU A 40 20.09 -0.95 -7.51
CA LEU A 40 21.46 -0.53 -7.25
C LEU A 40 22.15 -1.52 -6.29
N PRO A 41 23.47 -1.70 -6.40
CA PRO A 41 24.22 -2.55 -5.47
C PRO A 41 24.05 -2.04 -4.03
N ALA A 42 24.07 -2.97 -3.09
CA ALA A 42 24.01 -2.63 -1.67
C ALA A 42 25.28 -1.89 -1.23
N ALA A 43 25.15 -0.90 -0.35
CA ALA A 43 26.29 -0.16 0.18
C ALA A 43 26.96 -0.90 1.35
N GLU A 44 28.29 -0.92 1.37
CA GLU A 44 29.07 -1.55 2.46
C GLU A 44 29.27 -0.60 3.64
N THR A 45 29.36 0.70 3.36
CA THR A 45 29.52 1.75 4.38
C THR A 45 28.67 2.98 4.08
N PHE A 46 28.38 3.78 5.11
CA PHE A 46 27.75 5.10 4.89
C PHE A 46 28.68 6.09 4.14
N GLY A 47 29.98 5.80 4.04
CA GLY A 47 30.96 6.65 3.37
C GLY A 47 30.81 6.69 1.85
N GLU A 48 30.35 5.57 1.26
CA GLU A 48 30.11 5.40 -0.17
C GLU A 48 28.79 6.01 -0.65
N LEU A 49 27.93 6.42 0.28
CA LEU A 49 26.63 7.01 -0.02
C LEU A 49 26.75 8.53 -0.24
N GLU A 50 26.01 9.01 -1.23
CA GLU A 50 25.88 10.43 -1.61
C GLU A 50 25.02 11.21 -0.60
N MET A 51 25.55 11.36 0.62
CA MET A 51 24.89 12.01 1.76
C MET A 51 25.60 13.31 2.16
N PRO A 52 24.88 14.28 2.76
CA PRO A 52 25.49 15.50 3.29
C PRO A 52 26.62 15.21 4.28
N ALA A 53 27.73 15.95 4.18
CA ALA A 53 28.90 15.78 5.05
C ALA A 53 28.57 15.86 6.56
N PRO A 54 27.70 16.76 7.04
CA PRO A 54 27.32 16.80 8.46
C PRO A 54 26.68 15.50 8.95
N LEU A 55 25.86 14.85 8.11
CA LEU A 55 25.20 13.60 8.47
C LEU A 55 26.20 12.44 8.53
N LYS A 56 27.15 12.36 7.58
CA LYS A 56 28.24 11.37 7.65
C LYS A 56 29.11 11.56 8.88
N ALA A 57 29.41 12.81 9.24
CA ALA A 57 30.19 13.10 10.45
C ALA A 57 29.45 12.66 11.72
N ALA A 58 28.15 12.95 11.83
CA ALA A 58 27.33 12.52 12.96
C ALA A 58 27.31 10.99 13.10
N LEU A 59 27.12 10.27 11.99
CA LEU A 59 27.14 8.79 11.97
C LEU A 59 28.47 8.23 12.48
N VAL A 60 29.60 8.84 12.09
CA VAL A 60 30.92 8.44 12.60
C VAL A 60 31.06 8.72 14.10
N THR A 61 30.60 9.89 14.57
CA THR A 61 30.63 10.24 16.00
C THR A 61 29.82 9.25 16.84
N GLU A 62 28.68 8.79 16.34
CA GLU A 62 27.84 7.77 16.98
C GLU A 62 28.37 6.34 16.80
N GLY A 63 29.47 6.14 16.06
CA GLY A 63 30.03 4.82 15.78
C GLY A 63 29.22 3.98 14.78
N VAL A 64 28.30 4.61 14.04
CA VAL A 64 27.41 3.97 13.07
C VAL A 64 28.00 4.11 11.66
N THR A 65 28.96 3.25 11.32
CA THR A 65 29.70 3.33 10.04
C THR A 65 29.20 2.37 8.96
N VAL A 66 28.57 1.27 9.38
CA VAL A 66 28.04 0.22 8.51
C VAL A 66 26.51 0.24 8.56
N PRO A 67 25.81 0.34 7.43
CA PRO A 67 24.36 0.26 7.39
C PRO A 67 23.86 -1.15 7.72
N PHE A 68 22.69 -1.24 8.35
CA PHE A 68 22.02 -2.53 8.50
C PHE A 68 21.63 -3.12 7.14
N PRO A 69 21.46 -4.45 6.99
CA PRO A 69 21.23 -5.07 5.68
C PRO A 69 20.05 -4.48 4.88
N ILE A 70 18.95 -4.15 5.56
CA ILE A 70 17.82 -3.50 4.90
C ILE A 70 18.14 -2.07 4.45
N GLN A 71 18.98 -1.34 5.19
CA GLN A 71 19.43 0.00 4.82
C GLN A 71 20.43 -0.06 3.66
N ALA A 72 21.40 -0.98 3.70
CA ALA A 72 22.38 -1.18 2.65
C ALA A 72 21.73 -1.40 1.28
N ALA A 73 20.66 -2.20 1.23
CA ALA A 73 19.94 -2.52 -0.01
C ALA A 73 18.99 -1.40 -0.48
N THR A 74 18.54 -0.53 0.42
CA THR A 74 17.47 0.46 0.11
C THR A 74 18.01 1.89 -0.02
N LEU A 75 19.00 2.27 0.80
CA LEU A 75 19.57 3.61 0.80
C LEU A 75 20.15 4.04 -0.56
N PRO A 76 20.87 3.18 -1.32
CA PRO A 76 21.33 3.56 -2.65
C PRO A 76 20.18 3.97 -3.57
N ASN A 77 19.08 3.21 -3.57
CA ASN A 77 17.90 3.50 -4.38
C ASN A 77 17.19 4.78 -3.92
N SER A 78 17.05 4.97 -2.61
CA SER A 78 16.43 6.17 -2.02
C SER A 78 17.25 7.45 -2.29
N LEU A 79 18.59 7.36 -2.19
CA LEU A 79 19.50 8.48 -2.45
C LEU A 79 19.67 8.76 -3.93
N ALA A 80 19.59 7.75 -4.80
CA ALA A 80 19.53 7.95 -6.25
C ALA A 80 18.24 8.69 -6.69
N GLY A 81 17.20 8.67 -5.84
CA GLY A 81 16.01 9.52 -5.97
C GLY A 81 16.09 10.86 -5.23
N ARG A 82 17.20 11.16 -4.54
CA ARG A 82 17.61 12.37 -3.77
C ARG A 82 16.57 13.10 -2.89
N ASP A 83 15.35 12.60 -2.78
CA ASP A 83 14.34 13.10 -1.87
C ASP A 83 13.64 11.90 -1.23
N VAL A 84 14.06 11.52 -0.03
CA VAL A 84 13.26 10.62 0.84
C VAL A 84 12.08 11.41 1.45
N LEU A 85 11.58 12.43 0.72
CA LEU A 85 10.87 13.64 1.15
C LEU A 85 11.78 14.67 1.82
N GLY A 86 12.19 15.66 1.05
CA GLY A 86 12.87 16.85 1.50
C GLY A 86 11.95 17.63 2.42
N ARG A 87 12.21 17.53 3.71
CA ARG A 87 11.84 18.56 4.67
C ARG A 87 13.12 18.91 5.39
N GLY A 88 13.66 20.08 5.06
CA GLY A 88 14.75 20.71 5.80
C GLY A 88 14.40 20.98 7.24
#